data_AF-A0A8H6LAK7-F1
#
_entry.id   AF-A0A8H6LAK7-F1
#
_cell.length_a   1.000
_cell.length_b   1.000
_cell.length_c   1.000
_cell.angle_alpha   90.00
_cell.angle_beta   90.00
_cell.angle_gamma   90.00
#
_symmetry.space_group_name_H-M   'P 1'
#
loop_
_entity.id
_entity.type
_entity.pdbx_description
1 polymer ?
#
loop_
_entity_poly.entity_id
_entity_poly.type
_entity_poly.pdbx_seq_one_letter_code
_entity_poly.pdbx_strand_id
1 'polypeptide(L)'
;MDLFAFPVEVRLKIYSQLLLVHPALINLEKREYPSPARLRLEESIDLCPALLRISKQVYDEAVPLLYSDNCFHFPEEDEAKTGYATGTTLALFLGQIGLLAKLVHHVCITLPNRSTLLDTQLDEDYLKDLDLLRDACVSITTLELSLPFTSGFPVSTTSLDLIDMRLKALPLLQDVIVNVRWYGGESVEASDDESENLGGVDDWNHPDGCLTAKLRERRWTVQITKVPPVKEVWTDPDDMIEFDNEDDYHYYMSNVWSRREWEQEQEEETEYYYQRQLAGYDMGYADDGGPPWYATSPLLPM
;
A
#
# COMPACT_ATOMS: atom_id res chain seq x y z
N MET A 1 -24.95 -26.78 -24.22
CA MET A 1 -24.26 -27.82 -23.43
C MET A 1 -24.75 -27.71 -22.00
N ASP A 2 -24.98 -28.83 -21.32
CA ASP A 2 -25.35 -28.85 -19.90
C ASP A 2 -24.08 -29.03 -19.05
N LEU A 3 -23.76 -28.05 -18.20
CA LEU A 3 -22.60 -28.09 -17.32
C LEU A 3 -22.69 -29.27 -16.33
N PHE A 4 -23.90 -29.64 -15.92
CA PHE A 4 -24.10 -30.69 -14.92
C PHE A 4 -24.02 -32.10 -15.50
N ALA A 5 -23.95 -32.23 -16.84
CA ALA A 5 -23.67 -33.50 -17.50
C ALA A 5 -22.21 -33.93 -17.36
N PHE A 6 -21.29 -33.01 -17.02
CA PHE A 6 -19.89 -33.35 -16.76
C PHE A 6 -19.72 -33.98 -15.37
N PRO A 7 -18.74 -34.88 -15.18
CA PRO A 7 -18.34 -35.36 -13.85
C PRO A 7 -17.93 -34.20 -12.92
N VAL A 8 -18.08 -34.41 -11.60
CA VAL A 8 -17.78 -33.37 -10.60
C VAL A 8 -16.33 -32.90 -10.68
N GLU A 9 -15.39 -33.78 -11.00
CA GLU A 9 -13.96 -33.47 -11.13
C GLU A 9 -13.71 -32.49 -12.28
N VAL A 10 -14.45 -32.63 -13.39
CA VAL A 10 -14.37 -31.72 -14.53
C VAL A 10 -14.97 -30.37 -14.16
N ARG A 11 -16.11 -30.35 -13.44
CA ARG A 11 -16.72 -29.11 -12.96
C ARG A 11 -15.81 -28.36 -12.00
N LEU A 12 -15.20 -29.05 -11.04
CA LEU A 12 -14.23 -28.46 -10.09
C LEU A 12 -13.02 -27.88 -10.81
N LYS A 13 -12.51 -28.54 -11.86
CA LYS A 13 -11.44 -27.98 -12.72
C LYS A 13 -11.88 -26.73 -13.46
N ILE A 14 -13.13 -26.64 -13.90
CA ILE A 14 -13.66 -25.43 -14.53
C ILE A 14 -13.74 -24.32 -13.48
N TYR A 15 -14.29 -24.61 -12.30
CA TYR A 15 -14.40 -23.62 -11.22
C TYR A 15 -13.05 -23.13 -10.75
N SER A 16 -12.04 -24.02 -10.65
CA SER A 16 -10.70 -23.62 -10.23
C SER A 16 -10.06 -22.62 -11.19
N GLN A 17 -10.33 -22.74 -12.49
CA GLN A 17 -9.84 -21.77 -13.49
C GLN A 17 -10.52 -20.40 -13.39
N LEU A 18 -11.68 -20.31 -12.73
CA LEU A 18 -12.48 -19.08 -12.64
C LEU A 18 -12.43 -18.42 -11.25
N LEU A 19 -12.07 -19.20 -10.23
CA LEU A 19 -12.14 -18.79 -8.82
C LEU A 19 -10.80 -18.85 -8.10
N LEU A 20 -9.73 -19.39 -8.71
CA LEU A 20 -8.41 -19.42 -8.09
C LEU A 20 -7.48 -18.42 -8.74
N VAL A 21 -6.80 -17.66 -7.89
CA VAL A 21 -5.73 -16.74 -8.26
C VAL A 21 -4.42 -17.40 -7.81
N HIS A 22 -3.99 -18.44 -8.50
CA HIS A 22 -2.71 -19.09 -8.18
C HIS A 22 -1.62 -18.59 -9.11
N PRO A 23 -0.43 -18.18 -8.62
CA PRO A 23 0.04 -18.12 -7.23
C PRO A 23 -0.11 -16.72 -6.57
N ALA A 24 -1.07 -15.91 -7.01
CA ALA A 24 -1.15 -14.51 -6.59
C ALA A 24 -1.97 -14.31 -5.30
N LEU A 25 -1.74 -13.18 -4.65
CA LEU A 25 -2.49 -12.76 -3.47
C LEU A 25 -3.81 -12.11 -3.90
N ILE A 26 -4.89 -12.42 -3.19
CA ILE A 26 -6.15 -11.67 -3.29
C ILE A 26 -6.03 -10.44 -2.41
N ASN A 27 -5.68 -9.31 -3.01
CA ASN A 27 -5.66 -8.03 -2.33
C ASN A 27 -7.08 -7.49 -2.17
N LEU A 28 -7.45 -7.16 -0.94
CA LEU A 28 -8.73 -6.57 -0.60
C LEU A 28 -8.53 -5.10 -0.22
N GLU A 29 -9.18 -4.23 -0.97
CA GLU A 29 -9.17 -2.80 -0.72
C GLU A 29 -10.44 -2.38 -0.01
N LYS A 30 -10.28 -1.62 1.07
CA LYS A 30 -11.38 -0.99 1.78
C LYS A 30 -11.78 0.30 1.06
N ARG A 31 -13.05 0.39 0.67
CA ARG A 31 -13.65 1.61 0.13
C ARG A 31 -14.68 2.16 1.11
N GLU A 32 -14.40 3.33 1.67
CA GLU A 32 -15.26 3.97 2.68
C GLU A 32 -16.51 4.63 2.08
N TYR A 33 -16.48 4.98 0.78
CA TYR A 33 -17.58 5.66 0.10
C TYR A 33 -18.21 4.83 -1.04
N PRO A 34 -19.56 4.74 -1.11
CA PRO A 34 -20.56 5.21 -0.13
C PRO A 34 -20.69 4.26 1.08
N SER A 35 -20.99 4.84 2.25
CA SER A 35 -21.26 4.08 3.49
C SER A 35 -22.41 3.07 3.31
N PRO A 36 -22.32 1.85 3.90
CA PRO A 36 -21.23 1.35 4.74
C PRO A 36 -19.98 0.95 3.95
N ALA A 37 -18.81 0.95 4.60
CA ALA A 37 -17.54 0.53 4.02
C ALA A 37 -17.65 -0.86 3.38
N ARG A 38 -17.10 -1.01 2.17
CA ARG A 38 -17.12 -2.27 1.41
C ARG A 38 -15.72 -2.66 1.02
N LEU A 39 -15.49 -3.97 0.98
CA LEU A 39 -14.29 -4.51 0.40
C LEU A 39 -14.47 -4.65 -1.10
N ARG A 40 -13.44 -4.26 -1.84
CA ARG A 40 -13.33 -4.50 -3.27
C ARG A 40 -12.10 -5.34 -3.53
N LEU A 41 -12.23 -6.17 -4.53
CA LEU A 41 -11.09 -6.83 -5.13
C LEU A 41 -10.29 -5.80 -5.92
N GLU A 42 -8.97 -5.86 -5.84
CA GLU A 42 -8.08 -5.08 -6.69
C GLU A 42 -8.42 -5.30 -8.18
N GLU A 43 -8.41 -4.24 -8.99
CA GLU A 43 -8.85 -4.28 -10.40
C GLU A 43 -8.01 -5.21 -11.29
N SER A 44 -6.79 -5.52 -10.87
CA SER A 44 -5.84 -6.41 -11.57
C SER A 44 -6.20 -7.89 -11.47
N ILE A 45 -7.13 -8.27 -10.59
CA ILE A 45 -7.45 -9.67 -10.28
C ILE A 45 -8.68 -10.14 -11.06
N ASP A 46 -8.48 -11.05 -12.01
CA ASP A 46 -9.56 -11.66 -12.78
C ASP A 46 -10.18 -12.84 -12.03
N LEU A 47 -11.13 -12.53 -11.14
CA LEU A 47 -11.97 -13.51 -10.45
C LEU A 47 -13.40 -13.43 -10.97
N CYS A 48 -14.06 -14.58 -11.12
CA CYS A 48 -15.45 -14.68 -11.56
C CYS A 48 -16.41 -15.14 -10.42
N PRO A 49 -16.54 -14.40 -9.30
CA PRO A 49 -17.40 -14.81 -8.17
C PRO A 49 -18.89 -14.82 -8.53
N ALA A 50 -19.29 -14.17 -9.64
CA ALA A 50 -20.64 -14.24 -10.17
C ALA A 50 -21.10 -15.69 -10.45
N LEU A 51 -20.15 -16.60 -10.72
CA LEU A 51 -20.40 -18.03 -10.87
C LEU A 51 -21.16 -18.63 -9.68
N LEU A 52 -20.82 -18.19 -8.46
CA LEU A 52 -21.44 -18.68 -7.22
C LEU A 52 -22.94 -18.40 -7.15
N ARG A 53 -23.46 -17.49 -7.99
CA ARG A 53 -24.87 -17.09 -8.01
C ARG A 53 -25.70 -17.87 -9.04
N ILE A 54 -25.07 -18.72 -9.87
CA ILE A 54 -25.75 -19.43 -10.97
C ILE A 54 -26.73 -20.47 -10.44
N SER A 55 -26.31 -21.29 -9.48
CA SER A 55 -27.16 -22.31 -8.88
C SER A 55 -26.64 -22.73 -7.50
N LYS A 56 -27.51 -23.35 -6.70
CA LYS A 56 -27.12 -23.90 -5.40
C LYS A 56 -26.02 -24.97 -5.54
N GLN A 57 -26.11 -25.84 -6.55
CA GLN A 57 -25.10 -26.88 -6.77
C GLN A 57 -23.73 -26.27 -7.09
N VAL A 58 -23.69 -25.26 -7.96
CA VAL A 58 -22.45 -24.54 -8.28
C VAL A 58 -21.92 -23.85 -7.03
N TYR A 59 -22.77 -23.21 -6.23
CA TYR A 59 -22.38 -22.60 -4.96
C TYR A 59 -21.74 -23.62 -4.01
N ASP A 60 -22.42 -24.74 -3.73
CA ASP A 60 -21.96 -25.75 -2.78
C ASP A 60 -20.63 -26.42 -3.24
N GLU A 61 -20.44 -26.60 -4.56
CA GLU A 61 -19.20 -27.18 -5.13
C GLU A 61 -18.04 -26.16 -5.19
N ALA A 62 -18.32 -24.89 -5.47
CA ALA A 62 -17.30 -23.91 -5.84
C ALA A 62 -16.90 -22.95 -4.70
N VAL A 63 -17.77 -22.73 -3.72
CA VAL A 63 -17.46 -21.89 -2.55
C VAL A 63 -16.25 -22.38 -1.76
N PRO A 64 -16.10 -23.69 -1.49
CA PRO A 64 -14.89 -24.19 -0.82
C PRO A 64 -13.63 -23.80 -1.58
N LEU A 65 -13.59 -24.00 -2.91
CA LEU A 65 -12.44 -23.65 -3.75
C LEU A 65 -12.05 -22.17 -3.61
N LEU A 66 -13.03 -21.27 -3.60
CA LEU A 66 -12.77 -19.84 -3.47
C LEU A 66 -12.07 -19.50 -2.15
N TYR A 67 -12.49 -20.10 -1.04
CA TYR A 67 -11.98 -19.72 0.29
C TYR A 67 -10.81 -20.57 0.77
N SER A 68 -10.74 -21.85 0.38
CA SER A 68 -9.71 -22.78 0.87
C SER A 68 -8.38 -22.67 0.13
N ASP A 69 -8.43 -22.37 -1.18
CA ASP A 69 -7.26 -22.52 -2.05
C ASP A 69 -6.66 -21.17 -2.46
N ASN A 70 -7.30 -20.06 -2.11
CA ASN A 70 -6.78 -18.71 -2.32
C ASN A 70 -6.11 -18.16 -1.05
N CYS A 71 -5.13 -17.29 -1.25
CA CYS A 71 -4.51 -16.50 -0.19
C CYS A 71 -5.13 -15.09 -0.16
N PHE A 72 -5.81 -14.74 0.93
CA PHE A 72 -6.38 -13.41 1.11
C PHE A 72 -5.38 -12.51 1.82
N HIS A 73 -5.00 -11.41 1.19
CA HIS A 73 -4.04 -10.45 1.71
C HIS A 73 -4.76 -9.20 2.26
N PHE A 74 -4.42 -8.86 3.49
CA PHE A 74 -4.92 -7.69 4.22
C PHE A 74 -3.75 -6.72 4.43
N PRO A 75 -3.57 -5.73 3.54
CA PRO A 75 -2.52 -4.72 3.70
C PRO A 75 -2.80 -3.84 4.93
N GLU A 76 -1.73 -3.32 5.52
CA GLU A 76 -1.81 -2.30 6.57
C GLU A 76 -2.46 -1.03 5.98
N GLU A 77 -3.44 -0.46 6.67
CA GLU A 77 -4.09 0.79 6.25
C GLU A 77 -3.14 1.95 6.60
N ASP A 78 -2.72 2.74 5.61
CA ASP A 78 -1.94 3.97 5.85
C ASP A 78 -2.81 4.95 6.68
N GLU A 79 -2.59 4.98 8.00
CA GLU A 79 -3.30 5.84 8.96
C GLU A 79 -3.24 7.33 8.59
N ALA A 80 -2.26 7.73 7.77
CA ALA A 80 -2.06 9.10 7.34
C ALA A 80 -3.23 9.69 6.51
N LYS A 81 -4.14 8.88 5.96
CA LYS A 81 -5.18 9.38 5.04
C LYS A 81 -6.59 9.47 5.61
N THR A 82 -6.95 8.74 6.66
CA THR A 82 -8.36 8.65 7.10
C THR A 82 -8.48 8.59 8.62
N GLY A 83 -8.59 9.76 9.26
CA GLY A 83 -8.73 9.93 10.71
C GLY A 83 -10.03 9.40 11.34
N TYR A 84 -10.56 8.28 10.86
CA TYR A 84 -11.74 7.61 11.40
C TYR A 84 -11.45 6.12 11.65
N ALA A 85 -11.54 5.71 12.91
CA ALA A 85 -11.49 4.32 13.35
C ALA A 85 -12.68 3.52 12.79
N THR A 86 -12.55 3.04 11.55
CA THR A 86 -13.40 1.99 11.00
C THR A 86 -12.57 0.72 10.97
N GLY A 87 -13.09 -0.36 11.56
CA GLY A 87 -12.34 -1.59 11.80
C GLY A 87 -11.53 -2.08 10.61
N THR A 88 -10.49 -2.84 10.93
CA THR A 88 -9.49 -3.37 10.00
C THR A 88 -10.14 -4.06 8.80
N THR A 89 -9.47 -4.00 7.65
CA THR A 89 -9.90 -4.69 6.42
C THR A 89 -10.21 -6.18 6.68
N LEU A 90 -9.48 -6.82 7.60
CA LEU A 90 -9.75 -8.17 8.09
C LEU A 90 -11.12 -8.29 8.77
N ALA A 91 -11.43 -7.45 9.75
CA ALA A 91 -12.71 -7.50 10.47
C ALA A 91 -13.90 -7.30 9.52
N LEU A 92 -13.77 -6.39 8.55
CA LEU A 92 -14.79 -6.18 7.51
C LEU A 92 -14.97 -7.43 6.63
N PHE A 93 -13.87 -8.09 6.27
CA PHE A 93 -13.91 -9.30 5.45
C PHE A 93 -14.63 -10.43 6.16
N LEU A 94 -14.21 -10.72 7.39
CA LEU A 94 -14.81 -11.76 8.21
C LEU A 94 -16.31 -11.49 8.47
N GLY A 95 -16.67 -10.23 8.68
CA GLY A 95 -18.06 -9.81 8.82
C GLY A 95 -18.91 -10.03 7.55
N GLN A 96 -18.32 -9.86 6.35
CA GLN A 96 -19.01 -10.03 5.08
C GLN A 96 -19.18 -11.51 4.70
N ILE A 97 -18.18 -12.35 4.96
CA ILE A 97 -18.23 -13.78 4.61
C ILE A 97 -18.90 -14.63 5.69
N GLY A 98 -18.96 -14.13 6.92
CA GLY A 98 -19.61 -14.76 8.06
C GLY A 98 -19.11 -16.19 8.31
N LEU A 99 -20.03 -17.16 8.32
CA LEU A 99 -19.71 -18.57 8.58
C LEU A 99 -18.80 -19.22 7.54
N LEU A 100 -18.57 -18.58 6.40
CA LEU A 100 -17.62 -19.05 5.39
C LEU A 100 -16.16 -18.83 5.81
N ALA A 101 -15.90 -18.01 6.84
CA ALA A 101 -14.55 -17.81 7.39
C ALA A 101 -13.87 -19.12 7.80
N LYS A 102 -14.64 -20.12 8.23
CA LYS A 102 -14.13 -21.46 8.55
C LYS A 102 -13.51 -22.20 7.36
N LEU A 103 -13.78 -21.77 6.13
CA LEU A 103 -13.23 -22.37 4.91
C LEU A 103 -11.90 -21.71 4.51
N VAL A 104 -11.53 -20.61 5.15
CA VAL A 104 -10.28 -19.90 4.87
C VAL A 104 -9.12 -20.69 5.46
N HIS A 105 -8.24 -21.18 4.59
CA HIS A 105 -7.05 -21.94 5.00
C HIS A 105 -5.77 -21.11 4.92
N HIS A 106 -5.73 -20.09 4.05
CA HIS A 106 -4.54 -19.31 3.76
C HIS A 106 -4.83 -17.80 3.84
N VAL A 107 -4.12 -17.11 4.72
CA VAL A 107 -4.22 -15.67 4.91
C VAL A 107 -2.82 -15.05 4.86
N CYS A 108 -2.72 -13.86 4.28
CA CYS A 108 -1.53 -13.02 4.33
C CYS A 108 -1.87 -11.71 5.07
N ILE A 109 -1.07 -11.36 6.08
CA ILE A 109 -1.20 -10.09 6.81
C ILE A 109 0.15 -9.36 6.82
N THR A 110 0.09 -8.03 6.85
CA THR A 110 1.31 -7.22 6.97
C THR A 110 1.80 -7.22 8.42
N LEU A 111 3.09 -7.53 8.60
CA LEU A 111 3.75 -7.43 9.89
C LEU A 111 3.87 -5.94 10.25
N PRO A 112 3.46 -5.50 11.45
CA PRO A 112 3.36 -4.09 11.78
C PRO A 112 4.72 -3.40 11.65
N ASN A 113 4.75 -2.31 10.89
CA ASN A 113 5.95 -1.52 10.65
C ASN A 113 6.09 -0.44 11.73
N ARG A 114 7.21 -0.44 12.45
CA ARG A 114 7.53 0.61 13.42
C ARG A 114 8.08 1.84 12.71
N SER A 115 7.20 2.66 12.14
CA SER A 115 7.58 3.93 11.52
C SER A 115 7.36 5.15 12.42
N THR A 116 6.61 5.05 13.52
CA THR A 116 6.38 6.20 14.42
C THR A 116 7.16 6.08 15.72
N LEU A 117 8.22 6.89 15.78
CA LEU A 117 9.04 7.21 16.95
C LEU A 117 8.25 7.14 18.27
N LEU A 118 8.62 6.19 19.14
CA LEU A 118 8.42 6.10 20.60
C LEU A 118 7.66 4.87 21.12
N ASP A 119 6.90 4.13 20.32
CA ASP A 119 6.15 2.98 20.84
C ASP A 119 6.87 1.63 20.71
N THR A 120 7.41 1.20 21.85
CA THR A 120 7.96 -0.15 22.07
C THR A 120 6.89 -1.23 22.24
N GLN A 121 5.61 -0.85 22.20
CA GLN A 121 4.49 -1.79 22.27
C GLN A 121 3.97 -2.15 20.87
N LEU A 122 3.51 -3.39 20.74
CA LEU A 122 2.80 -3.87 19.56
C LEU A 122 1.41 -3.25 19.61
N ASP A 123 0.88 -2.80 18.46
CA ASP A 123 -0.46 -2.26 18.40
C ASP A 123 -1.49 -3.30 18.88
N GLU A 124 -2.37 -2.87 19.78
CA GLU A 124 -3.44 -3.69 20.32
C GLU A 124 -4.45 -4.06 19.24
N ASP A 125 -4.64 -3.22 18.22
CA ASP A 125 -5.55 -3.53 17.11
C ASP A 125 -4.98 -4.66 16.24
N TYR A 126 -3.66 -4.71 16.03
CA TYR A 126 -3.01 -5.88 15.41
C TYR A 126 -3.21 -7.18 16.20
N LEU A 127 -3.13 -7.12 17.53
CA LEU A 127 -3.39 -8.30 18.38
C LEU A 127 -4.86 -8.74 18.33
N LYS A 128 -5.80 -7.79 18.23
CA LYS A 128 -7.23 -8.10 18.04
C LYS A 128 -7.48 -8.78 16.70
N ASP A 129 -6.77 -8.38 15.64
CA ASP A 129 -6.87 -9.02 14.33
C ASP A 129 -6.42 -10.48 14.35
N LEU A 130 -5.32 -10.78 15.06
CA LEU A 130 -4.89 -12.16 15.28
C LEU A 130 -5.92 -12.97 16.08
N ASP A 131 -6.57 -12.36 17.07
CA ASP A 131 -7.65 -12.99 17.82
C ASP A 131 -8.90 -13.24 16.96
N LEU A 132 -9.24 -12.31 16.06
CA LEU A 132 -10.32 -12.49 15.09
C LEU A 132 -10.03 -13.64 14.13
N LEU A 133 -8.80 -13.77 13.64
CA LEU A 133 -8.38 -14.91 12.81
C LEU A 133 -8.56 -16.23 13.58
N ARG A 134 -8.15 -16.28 14.85
CA ARG A 134 -8.33 -17.47 15.69
C ARG A 134 -9.80 -17.85 15.84
N ASP A 135 -10.64 -16.87 16.08
CA ASP A 135 -12.04 -17.12 16.43
C ASP A 135 -12.90 -17.42 15.18
N ALA A 136 -12.60 -16.80 14.04
CA ALA A 136 -13.38 -16.95 12.80
C ALA A 136 -12.81 -18.01 11.84
N CYS A 137 -11.48 -18.06 11.66
CA CYS A 137 -10.80 -18.90 10.67
C CYS A 137 -10.25 -20.18 11.33
N VAL A 138 -11.14 -20.98 11.90
CA VAL A 138 -10.77 -22.20 12.67
C VAL A 138 -10.00 -23.25 11.87
N SER A 139 -10.06 -23.20 10.53
CA SER A 139 -9.37 -24.13 9.62
C SER A 139 -8.14 -23.52 8.94
N ILE A 140 -7.63 -22.39 9.44
CA ILE A 140 -6.39 -21.81 8.93
C ILE A 140 -5.22 -22.81 9.10
N THR A 141 -4.54 -23.11 7.99
CA THR A 141 -3.37 -24.00 7.96
C THR A 141 -2.09 -23.23 7.69
N THR A 142 -2.18 -22.12 6.95
CA THR A 142 -1.03 -21.35 6.50
C THR A 142 -1.29 -19.87 6.76
N LEU A 143 -0.35 -19.22 7.44
CA LEU A 143 -0.34 -17.77 7.63
C LEU A 143 0.93 -17.18 7.01
N GLU A 144 0.75 -16.32 6.02
CA GLU A 144 1.79 -15.50 5.44
C GLU A 144 1.88 -14.15 6.16
N LEU A 145 3.10 -13.69 6.41
CA LEU A 145 3.42 -12.43 7.07
C LEU A 145 4.28 -11.62 6.09
N SER A 146 3.73 -10.57 5.50
CA SER A 146 4.47 -9.66 4.63
C SER A 146 5.27 -8.65 5.46
N LEU A 147 6.56 -8.50 5.16
CA LEU A 147 7.42 -7.51 5.78
C LEU A 147 7.90 -6.50 4.72
N PRO A 148 7.42 -5.25 4.75
CA PRO A 148 7.92 -4.20 3.87
C PRO A 148 9.33 -3.78 4.31
N PHE A 149 10.29 -3.77 3.38
CA PHE A 149 11.70 -3.49 3.67
C PHE A 149 12.01 -2.01 3.95
N THR A 150 10.99 -1.14 3.92
CA THR A 150 11.14 0.26 4.35
C THR A 150 11.37 0.39 5.86
N SER A 151 11.18 -0.68 6.65
CA SER A 151 11.40 -0.68 8.09
C SER A 151 12.89 -0.87 8.43
N GLY A 152 13.62 0.23 8.60
CA GLY A 152 15.00 0.24 9.12
C GLY A 152 15.15 -0.26 10.57
N PHE A 153 14.07 -0.69 11.22
CA PHE A 153 14.10 -1.20 12.60
C PHE A 153 13.52 -2.62 12.69
N PRO A 154 14.26 -3.58 13.29
CA PRO A 154 13.75 -4.93 13.50
C PRO A 154 12.61 -4.92 14.53
N VAL A 155 11.55 -5.71 14.26
CA VAL A 155 10.52 -6.01 15.27
C VAL A 155 11.19 -6.54 16.55
N SER A 156 10.81 -6.00 17.71
CA SER A 156 11.43 -6.42 18.98
C SER A 156 11.13 -7.90 19.25
N THR A 157 12.05 -8.58 19.93
CA THR A 157 11.88 -9.98 20.33
C THR A 157 10.60 -10.20 21.13
N THR A 158 10.27 -9.27 22.03
CA THR A 158 9.04 -9.29 22.82
C THR A 158 7.78 -9.26 21.96
N SER A 159 7.76 -8.43 20.91
CA SER A 159 6.62 -8.40 19.97
C SER A 159 6.52 -9.70 19.18
N LEU A 160 7.65 -10.24 18.70
CA LEU A 160 7.67 -11.54 18.04
C LEU A 160 7.20 -12.69 18.95
N ASP A 161 7.52 -12.65 20.25
CA ASP A 161 7.05 -13.63 21.23
C ASP A 161 5.54 -13.55 21.47
N LEU A 162 4.98 -12.34 21.52
CA LEU A 162 3.54 -12.14 21.63
C LEU A 162 2.81 -12.66 20.39
N ILE A 163 3.33 -12.37 19.20
CA ILE A 163 2.79 -12.88 17.94
C ILE A 163 2.87 -14.41 17.95
N ASP A 164 4.04 -14.99 18.22
CA ASP A 164 4.24 -16.44 18.26
C ASP A 164 3.30 -17.14 19.26
N MET A 165 3.06 -16.53 20.42
CA MET A 165 2.08 -17.04 21.39
C MET A 165 0.67 -17.13 20.80
N ARG A 166 0.22 -16.10 20.07
CA ARG A 166 -1.11 -16.06 19.44
C ARG A 166 -1.20 -17.03 18.27
N LEU A 167 -0.15 -17.12 17.45
CA LEU A 167 -0.09 -18.06 16.33
C LEU A 167 -0.11 -19.52 16.82
N LYS A 168 0.58 -19.83 17.91
CA LYS A 168 0.52 -21.17 18.55
C LYS A 168 -0.85 -21.51 19.14
N ALA A 169 -1.71 -20.51 19.37
CA ALA A 169 -3.08 -20.74 19.81
C ALA A 169 -4.02 -21.12 18.65
N LEU A 170 -3.57 -21.03 17.39
CA LEU A 170 -4.31 -21.50 16.22
C LEU A 170 -4.18 -23.04 16.12
N PRO A 171 -5.29 -23.79 16.22
CA PRO A 171 -5.24 -25.25 16.42
C PRO A 171 -4.76 -26.03 15.20
N LEU A 172 -4.97 -25.50 13.99
CA LEU A 172 -4.67 -26.17 12.72
C LEU A 172 -3.54 -25.50 11.93
N LEU A 173 -2.92 -24.45 12.49
CA LEU A 173 -1.82 -23.75 11.84
C LEU A 173 -0.60 -24.67 11.75
N GLN A 174 -0.18 -24.94 10.53
CA GLN A 174 0.96 -25.79 10.21
C GLN A 174 2.16 -24.95 9.82
N ASP A 175 1.93 -23.93 8.99
CA ASP A 175 2.98 -23.13 8.38
C ASP A 175 2.80 -21.64 8.67
N VAL A 176 3.88 -21.01 9.14
CA VAL A 176 4.02 -19.56 9.22
C VAL A 176 5.13 -19.17 8.24
N ILE A 177 4.78 -18.38 7.24
CA ILE A 177 5.69 -17.95 6.18
C ILE A 177 5.91 -16.45 6.29
N VAL A 178 7.14 -16.00 6.44
CA VAL A 178 7.50 -14.58 6.45
C VAL A 178 8.07 -14.21 5.10
N ASN A 179 7.32 -13.38 4.36
CA ASN A 179 7.70 -12.86 3.06
C ASN A 179 8.40 -11.51 3.23
N VAL A 180 9.72 -11.51 3.12
CA VAL A 180 10.55 -10.30 3.17
C VAL A 180 10.75 -9.79 1.76
N ARG A 181 10.21 -8.61 1.45
CA ARG A 181 10.34 -7.98 0.12
C ARG A 181 11.55 -7.06 0.08
N TRP A 182 12.67 -7.52 -0.47
CA TRP A 182 13.90 -6.72 -0.54
C TRP A 182 13.96 -5.88 -1.82
N TYR A 183 13.92 -4.56 -1.67
CA TYR A 183 14.25 -3.60 -2.74
C TYR A 183 15.77 -3.40 -2.69
N GLY A 184 16.51 -4.10 -3.54
CA GLY A 184 17.95 -3.94 -3.60
C GLY A 184 18.31 -2.53 -4.06
N GLY A 185 19.01 -1.77 -3.23
CA GLY A 185 19.70 -0.58 -3.71
C GLY A 185 20.72 -1.02 -4.74
N GLU A 186 20.66 -0.48 -5.95
CA GLU A 186 21.83 -0.49 -6.82
C GLU A 186 22.92 0.23 -6.03
N SER A 187 24.00 -0.47 -5.74
CA SER A 187 25.21 0.17 -5.25
C SER A 187 25.61 1.17 -6.33
N VAL A 188 25.32 2.45 -6.10
CA VAL A 188 25.91 3.54 -6.88
C VAL A 188 27.41 3.26 -6.86
N GLU A 189 27.99 3.00 -8.03
CA GLU A 189 29.42 2.80 -8.15
C GLU A 189 30.11 4.03 -7.56
N ALA A 190 30.74 3.84 -6.41
CA ALA A 190 31.78 4.66 -5.79
C ALA A 190 31.86 6.10 -6.33
N SER A 191 31.01 6.99 -5.82
CA SER A 191 31.43 8.38 -5.64
C SER A 191 32.30 8.42 -4.38
N ASP A 192 33.57 8.81 -4.53
CA ASP A 192 34.59 8.91 -3.47
C ASP A 192 34.29 9.97 -2.38
N ASP A 193 33.03 10.40 -2.25
CA ASP A 193 32.62 11.33 -1.20
C ASP A 193 32.14 10.53 0.01
N GLU A 194 32.81 10.74 1.14
CA GLU A 194 32.48 10.20 2.46
C GLU A 194 31.14 10.75 3.00
N SER A 195 30.04 10.50 2.29
CA SER A 195 28.69 10.68 2.81
C SER A 195 28.26 9.40 3.53
N GLU A 196 27.72 9.60 4.72
CA GLU A 196 27.35 8.59 5.71
C GLU A 196 26.75 7.31 5.10
N ASN A 197 27.48 6.22 5.32
CA ASN A 197 27.20 4.84 4.94
C ASN A 197 25.80 4.40 5.40
N LEU A 198 24.79 4.57 4.54
CA LEU A 198 23.48 3.97 4.72
C LEU A 198 23.57 2.47 4.42
N GLY A 199 23.88 1.70 5.47
CA GLY A 199 23.54 0.29 5.65
C GLY A 199 23.68 -0.59 4.41
N GLY A 200 24.92 -0.92 4.03
CA GLY A 200 25.16 -2.04 3.14
C GLY A 200 24.50 -3.33 3.65
N VAL A 201 24.32 -4.30 2.76
CA VAL A 201 23.76 -5.65 3.03
C VAL A 201 24.49 -6.41 4.16
N ASP A 202 25.56 -5.85 4.72
CA ASP A 202 26.26 -6.36 5.89
C ASP A 202 25.62 -5.95 7.24
N ASP A 203 24.63 -5.04 7.26
CA ASP A 203 23.95 -4.56 8.47
C ASP A 203 22.90 -5.54 9.04
N TRP A 204 22.74 -6.71 8.42
CA TRP A 204 22.07 -7.89 9.03
C TRP A 204 22.85 -8.47 10.23
N ASN A 205 24.03 -7.92 10.53
CA ASN A 205 24.90 -8.27 11.66
C ASN A 205 24.79 -7.30 12.85
N HIS A 206 23.70 -6.56 13.01
CA HIS A 206 23.45 -5.77 14.21
C HIS A 206 23.58 -6.64 15.50
N PRO A 207 24.05 -6.10 16.66
CA PRO A 207 24.44 -6.90 17.83
C PRO A 207 23.34 -7.76 18.47
N ASP A 208 22.08 -7.55 18.08
CA ASP A 208 20.92 -8.30 18.58
C ASP A 208 20.58 -9.57 17.77
N GLY A 209 21.39 -9.94 16.77
CA GLY A 209 21.21 -11.16 15.98
C GLY A 209 20.25 -10.99 14.80
N CYS A 210 20.62 -11.60 13.67
CA CYS A 210 19.89 -11.51 12.40
C CYS A 210 18.39 -11.82 12.60
N LEU A 211 17.48 -10.92 12.18
CA LEU A 211 16.02 -11.11 12.25
C LEU A 211 15.61 -12.48 11.68
N THR A 212 16.24 -12.91 10.58
CA THR A 212 15.98 -14.21 9.98
C THR A 212 16.29 -15.37 10.93
N ALA A 213 17.31 -15.26 11.79
CA ALA A 213 17.62 -16.24 12.82
C ALA A 213 16.52 -16.28 13.89
N LYS A 214 16.06 -15.12 14.37
CA LYS A 214 14.94 -15.02 15.34
C LYS A 214 13.65 -15.63 14.81
N LEU A 215 13.32 -15.40 13.54
CA LEU A 215 12.13 -15.98 12.91
C LEU A 215 12.27 -17.51 12.77
N ARG A 216 13.47 -17.99 12.38
CA ARG A 216 13.75 -19.43 12.27
C ARG A 216 13.75 -20.15 13.62
N GLU A 217 14.19 -19.51 14.70
CA GLU A 217 14.10 -20.05 16.07
C GLU A 217 12.65 -20.36 16.48
N ARG A 218 11.70 -19.59 15.95
CA ARG A 218 10.25 -19.80 16.14
C ARG A 218 9.65 -20.82 15.17
N ARG A 219 10.49 -21.47 14.35
CA ARG A 219 10.13 -22.40 13.27
C ARG A 219 9.30 -21.75 12.15
N TRP A 220 9.42 -20.45 11.97
CA TRP A 220 8.78 -19.77 10.85
C TRP A 220 9.67 -19.90 9.61
N THR A 221 9.03 -20.15 8.47
CA THR A 221 9.69 -20.20 7.17
C THR A 221 9.93 -18.79 6.69
N VAL A 222 11.17 -18.43 6.35
CA VAL A 222 11.51 -17.10 5.85
C VAL A 222 11.76 -17.19 4.35
N GLN A 223 10.95 -16.48 3.56
CA GLN A 223 11.12 -16.32 2.13
C GLN A 223 11.56 -14.89 1.83
N ILE A 224 12.71 -14.75 1.19
CA ILE A 224 13.24 -13.45 0.78
C ILE A 224 12.97 -13.31 -0.71
N THR A 225 12.09 -12.38 -1.06
CA THR A 225 11.80 -12.05 -2.44
C THR A 225 12.54 -10.76 -2.78
N LYS A 226 13.50 -10.84 -3.71
CA LYS A 226 14.11 -9.65 -4.29
C LYS A 226 13.07 -9.01 -5.20
N VAL A 227 12.55 -7.86 -4.79
CA VAL A 227 11.67 -7.06 -5.63
C VAL A 227 12.60 -6.26 -6.56
N PRO A 228 12.39 -6.31 -7.88
CA PRO A 228 13.07 -5.39 -8.78
C PRO A 228 12.84 -3.97 -8.26
N PRO A 229 13.84 -3.07 -8.29
CA PRO A 229 13.58 -1.68 -7.99
C PRO A 229 12.39 -1.26 -8.86
N VAL A 230 11.33 -0.74 -8.22
CA VAL A 230 10.27 -0.08 -8.97
C VAL A 230 11.01 1.04 -9.69
N LYS A 231 10.99 1.01 -11.03
CA LYS A 231 11.45 2.17 -11.78
C LYS A 231 10.44 3.25 -11.43
N GLU A 232 10.75 4.05 -10.42
CA GLU A 232 9.92 5.19 -10.04
C GLU A 232 9.90 6.10 -11.26
N VAL A 233 8.78 6.06 -11.98
CA VAL A 233 8.52 6.99 -13.07
C VAL A 233 7.93 8.21 -12.39
N TRP A 234 8.73 9.25 -12.28
CA TRP A 234 8.29 10.53 -11.77
C TRP A 234 7.59 11.25 -12.91
N THR A 235 6.47 11.90 -12.62
CA THR A 235 5.67 12.64 -13.60
C THR A 235 5.49 14.07 -13.13
N ASP A 236 5.52 15.02 -14.06
CA ASP A 236 5.17 16.40 -13.73
C ASP A 236 3.67 16.52 -13.38
N PRO A 237 3.21 17.61 -12.73
CA PRO A 237 1.82 17.74 -12.29
C PRO A 237 0.76 17.68 -13.41
N ASP A 238 1.16 17.87 -14.66
CA ASP A 238 0.30 17.74 -15.84
C ASP A 238 0.27 16.29 -16.41
N ASP A 239 1.04 15.34 -15.85
CA ASP A 239 1.25 13.98 -16.36
C ASP A 239 1.77 13.94 -17.82
N MET A 240 2.52 14.96 -18.24
CA MET A 240 2.96 15.15 -19.63
C MET A 240 4.41 14.70 -19.88
N ILE A 241 5.24 14.67 -18.85
CA ILE A 241 6.66 14.38 -18.91
C ILE A 241 6.98 13.32 -17.85
N GLU A 242 7.51 12.20 -18.31
CA GLU A 242 8.01 11.12 -17.48
C GLU A 242 9.53 11.26 -17.28
N PHE A 243 9.98 11.12 -16.04
CA PHE A 243 11.40 11.08 -15.66
C PHE A 243 11.73 9.70 -15.14
N ASP A 244 12.87 9.17 -15.59
CA ASP A 244 13.40 7.88 -15.13
C ASP A 244 14.44 7.99 -14.01
N ASN A 245 14.72 9.22 -13.56
CA ASN A 245 15.57 9.50 -12.42
C ASN A 245 15.01 10.69 -11.62
N GLU A 246 15.19 10.62 -10.29
CA GLU A 246 14.64 11.58 -9.33
C GLU A 246 15.32 12.97 -9.44
N ASP A 247 16.62 13.01 -9.75
CA ASP A 247 17.39 14.25 -9.85
C ASP A 247 16.90 15.15 -11.01
N ASP A 248 16.62 14.57 -12.19
CA ASP A 248 16.08 15.29 -13.33
C ASP A 248 14.66 15.78 -13.05
N TYR A 249 13.85 14.98 -12.33
CA TYR A 249 12.52 15.41 -11.87
C TYR A 249 12.63 16.62 -10.93
N HIS A 250 13.46 16.56 -9.89
CA HIS A 250 13.62 17.69 -8.96
C HIS A 250 14.23 18.91 -9.64
N TYR A 251 15.17 18.73 -10.57
CA TYR A 251 15.71 19.81 -11.39
C TYR A 251 14.62 20.47 -12.23
N TYR A 252 13.79 19.67 -12.91
CA TYR A 252 12.68 20.15 -13.71
C TYR A 252 11.66 20.90 -12.85
N MET A 253 11.23 20.32 -11.72
CA MET A 253 10.28 20.94 -10.80
C MET A 253 10.78 22.27 -10.23
N SER A 254 12.06 22.32 -9.85
CA SER A 254 12.64 23.52 -9.23
C SER A 254 12.94 24.63 -10.24
N ASN A 255 13.37 24.30 -11.46
CA ASN A 255 13.87 25.29 -12.42
C ASN A 255 12.93 25.59 -13.58
N VAL A 256 12.25 24.57 -14.09
CA VAL A 256 11.41 24.68 -15.30
C VAL A 256 9.96 24.90 -14.91
N TRP A 257 9.40 24.01 -14.09
CA TRP A 257 8.01 24.08 -13.66
C TRP A 257 7.74 25.35 -12.85
N SER A 258 8.54 25.58 -11.82
CA SER A 258 8.42 26.76 -10.96
C SER A 258 8.55 28.09 -11.73
N ARG A 259 9.34 28.11 -12.82
CA ARG A 259 9.45 29.29 -13.70
C ARG A 259 8.19 29.47 -14.55
N ARG A 260 7.69 28.39 -15.15
CA ARG A 260 6.46 28.41 -15.95
C ARG A 260 5.26 28.89 -15.14
N GLU A 261 5.08 28.37 -13.92
CA GLU A 261 4.02 28.80 -13.00
C GLU A 261 4.17 30.29 -12.65
N TRP A 262 5.38 30.73 -12.31
CA TRP A 262 5.63 32.14 -12.00
C TRP A 262 5.35 33.07 -13.19
N GLU A 263 5.72 32.67 -14.41
CA GLU A 263 5.41 33.44 -15.64
C GLU A 263 3.91 33.49 -15.90
N GLN A 264 3.19 32.38 -15.70
CA GLN A 264 1.74 32.33 -15.86
C GLN A 264 1.02 33.21 -14.83
N GLU A 265 1.43 33.16 -13.55
CA GLU A 265 0.89 34.05 -12.52
C GLU A 265 1.12 35.53 -12.86
N GLN A 266 2.29 35.89 -13.40
CA GLN A 266 2.58 37.27 -13.84
C GLN A 266 1.72 37.70 -15.03
N GLU A 267 1.48 36.82 -16.00
CA GLU A 267 0.58 37.11 -17.13
C GLU A 267 -0.86 37.28 -16.66
N GLU A 268 -1.36 36.40 -15.80
CA GLU A 268 -2.70 36.49 -15.22
C GLU A 268 -2.88 37.76 -14.39
N GLU A 269 -1.88 38.13 -13.58
CA GLU A 269 -1.89 39.36 -12.81
C GLU A 269 -1.89 40.60 -13.73
N THR A 270 -1.06 40.59 -14.77
CA THR A 270 -0.98 41.68 -15.75
C THR A 270 -2.31 41.84 -16.50
N GLU A 271 -2.89 40.75 -16.97
CA GLU A 271 -4.20 40.75 -17.65
C GLU A 271 -5.31 41.23 -16.68
N TYR A 272 -5.29 40.79 -15.43
CA TYR A 272 -6.22 41.26 -14.40
C TYR A 272 -6.15 42.78 -14.21
N TYR A 273 -4.95 43.36 -14.07
CA TYR A 273 -4.80 44.81 -13.95
C TYR A 273 -5.19 45.54 -15.23
N TYR A 274 -4.89 44.99 -16.40
CA TYR A 274 -5.29 45.55 -17.69
C TYR A 274 -6.82 45.60 -17.83
N GLN A 275 -7.51 44.50 -17.53
CA GLN A 275 -8.98 44.43 -17.52
C GLN A 275 -9.59 45.40 -16.51
N ARG A 276 -8.97 45.53 -15.33
CA ARG A 276 -9.42 46.48 -14.29
C ARG A 276 -9.25 47.93 -14.74
N GLN A 277 -8.19 48.26 -15.47
CA GLN A 277 -8.02 49.59 -16.07
C GLN A 277 -9.08 49.86 -17.13
N LEU A 278 -9.33 48.91 -18.04
CA LEU A 278 -10.40 49.01 -19.05
C LEU A 278 -11.78 49.25 -18.42
N ALA A 279 -12.12 48.50 -17.37
CA ALA A 279 -13.36 48.69 -16.62
C ALA A 279 -13.43 50.07 -15.95
N GLY A 280 -12.29 50.61 -15.48
CA GLY A 280 -12.20 51.97 -14.95
C GLY A 280 -12.47 53.04 -16.01
N TYR A 281 -11.97 52.86 -17.24
CA TYR A 281 -12.26 53.72 -18.38
C TYR A 281 -13.75 53.71 -18.75
N ASP A 282 -14.37 52.53 -18.81
CA ASP A 282 -15.79 52.38 -19.14
C ASP A 282 -16.73 53.02 -18.09
N MET A 283 -16.31 53.05 -16.81
CA MET A 283 -17.07 53.73 -15.74
C MET A 283 -16.85 55.24 -15.67
N GLY A 284 -16.08 55.84 -16.59
CA GLY A 284 -15.91 57.29 -16.69
C GLY A 284 -14.96 57.90 -15.65
N TYR A 285 -14.07 57.10 -15.06
CA TYR A 285 -13.05 57.57 -14.09
C TYR A 285 -11.80 58.15 -14.74
N ALA A 286 -11.84 58.44 -16.05
CA ALA A 286 -10.67 58.93 -16.78
C ALA A 286 -10.83 60.40 -17.17
N ASP A 287 -10.63 61.32 -16.21
CA ASP A 287 -10.04 62.64 -16.52
C ASP A 287 -9.59 63.42 -15.27
N ASP A 288 -8.56 62.94 -14.57
CA ASP A 288 -7.72 63.79 -13.71
C ASP A 288 -6.46 63.07 -13.18
N GLY A 289 -5.53 62.78 -14.09
CA GLY A 289 -4.10 62.79 -13.77
C GLY A 289 -3.44 61.44 -13.45
N GLY A 290 -2.69 60.95 -14.45
CA GLY A 290 -1.48 60.12 -14.46
C GLY A 290 -0.98 59.36 -13.19
N PRO A 291 -0.39 58.16 -13.36
CA PRO A 291 0.13 57.36 -12.25
C PRO A 291 1.36 58.01 -11.58
N PRO A 292 1.46 58.03 -10.24
CA PRO A 292 2.58 58.64 -9.53
C PRO A 292 3.62 57.58 -9.10
N TRP A 293 4.25 56.85 -10.02
CA TRP A 293 5.28 55.85 -9.61
C TRP A 293 6.51 55.81 -10.51
N TYR A 294 7.19 56.96 -10.63
CA TYR A 294 8.65 56.99 -10.84
C TYR A 294 9.22 58.13 -9.99
N ALA A 295 9.39 57.88 -8.69
CA ALA A 295 10.16 58.72 -7.81
C ALA A 295 11.26 57.89 -7.13
N THR A 296 12.48 58.08 -7.65
CA THR A 296 13.76 58.06 -6.93
C THR A 296 14.22 56.77 -6.25
N SER A 297 15.18 56.11 -6.89
CA SER A 297 16.25 55.37 -6.22
C SER A 297 16.97 56.27 -5.20
N PRO A 298 17.17 55.85 -3.95
CA PRO A 298 18.17 56.46 -3.09
C PRO A 298 19.54 55.86 -3.44
N LEU A 299 20.47 56.76 -3.71
CA LEU A 299 21.91 56.52 -3.75
C LEU A 299 22.37 55.74 -2.49
N LEU A 300 23.12 54.67 -2.72
CA LEU A 300 24.01 54.07 -1.71
C LEU A 300 25.05 55.10 -1.25
N PRO A 301 25.32 55.25 0.06
CA PRO A 301 26.57 55.82 0.52
C PRO A 301 27.68 54.76 0.52
N MET A 302 28.89 55.22 0.24
CA MET A 302 30.17 54.48 0.32
C MET A 302 30.41 53.79 1.65
#